data_AF-A0AAV0I6I9-F1
#
_entry.id   AF-A0AAV0I6I9-F1
#
_cell.length_a   1.000
_cell.length_b   1.000
_cell.length_c   1.000
_cell.angle_alpha   90.00
_cell.angle_beta   90.00
_cell.angle_gamma   90.00
#
_symmetry.space_group_name_H-M   'P 1'
#
loop_
_entity.id
_entity.type
_entity.pdbx_description
1 polymer ?
#
loop_
_entity_poly.entity_id
_entity_poly.type
_entity_poly.pdbx_seq_one_letter_code
_entity_poly.pdbx_strand_id
1 'polypeptide(L)'
;AWNLLAEQALLDKVPDRGLTSTVFRHVHHQHHIIVVPHAIGALYNHPVESLLLDTLRGVVSLSISRMTPKTEAIFLFFATLKAVDDQCGIWFPRGYLIQRLFTNSCAYHDVHHQVSGGRYNFSLPFFPFWDKVLGTHMPHVVLRRPEGGYEAKMVKDLVNYS
;
A
#
# COMPACT_ATOMS: atom_id res chain seq x y z
N ALA A 1 0.81 -20.25 -6.95
CA ALA A 1 1.15 -20.62 -8.33
C ALA A 1 0.17 -20.01 -9.36
N TRP A 2 -1.15 -20.18 -9.18
CA TRP A 2 -2.15 -19.67 -10.13
C TRP A 2 -2.21 -18.13 -10.24
N ASN A 3 -2.12 -17.40 -9.11
CA ASN A 3 -2.18 -15.93 -9.12
C ASN A 3 -0.98 -15.27 -9.81
N LEU A 4 0.23 -15.83 -9.65
CA LEU A 4 1.44 -15.28 -10.27
C LEU A 4 1.43 -15.38 -11.79
N LEU A 5 0.97 -16.51 -12.34
CA LEU A 5 0.87 -16.69 -13.78
C LEU A 5 -0.24 -15.82 -14.39
N ALA A 6 -1.35 -15.62 -13.67
CA ALA A 6 -2.43 -14.75 -14.10
C ALA A 6 -2.02 -13.27 -14.09
N GLU A 7 -1.29 -12.83 -13.06
CA GLU A 7 -0.78 -11.47 -12.94
C GLU A 7 0.31 -11.19 -13.98
N GLN A 8 1.25 -12.11 -14.17
CA GLN A 8 2.27 -12.03 -15.23
C GLN A 8 1.62 -11.95 -16.62
N ALA A 9 0.61 -12.78 -16.89
CA ALA A 9 -0.12 -12.79 -18.16
C ALA A 9 -0.99 -11.55 -18.38
N LEU A 10 -1.44 -10.88 -17.31
CA LEU A 10 -2.11 -9.58 -17.37
C LEU A 10 -1.11 -8.46 -17.64
N LEU A 11 0.06 -8.49 -17.00
CA LEU A 11 1.15 -7.52 -17.22
C LEU A 11 1.70 -7.59 -18.65
N ASP A 12 1.83 -8.80 -19.20
CA ASP A 12 2.26 -9.00 -20.59
C ASP A 12 1.21 -8.54 -21.62
N LYS A 13 -0.05 -8.32 -21.20
CA LYS A 13 -1.13 -7.79 -22.04
C LYS A 13 -1.35 -6.27 -21.89
N VAL A 14 -0.70 -5.62 -20.93
CA VAL A 14 -0.74 -4.16 -20.81
C VAL A 14 0.25 -3.60 -21.85
N PRO A 15 -0.20 -2.76 -22.81
CA PRO A 15 0.72 -2.15 -23.78
C PRO A 15 1.84 -1.43 -23.05
N ASP A 16 3.08 -1.51 -23.54
CA ASP A 16 4.21 -0.81 -22.94
C ASP A 16 3.98 0.71 -23.00
N ARG A 17 3.59 1.32 -21.87
CA ARG A 17 3.24 2.75 -21.77
C ARG A 17 4.36 3.60 -21.16
N GLY A 18 5.63 3.22 -21.35
CA GLY A 18 6.79 4.03 -20.96
C GLY A 18 7.37 3.71 -19.57
N LEU A 19 8.10 4.66 -18.97
CA LEU A 19 8.94 4.46 -17.77
C LEU A 19 8.23 3.74 -16.60
N THR A 20 6.93 3.98 -16.42
CA THR A 20 6.10 3.37 -15.36
C THR A 20 5.95 1.85 -15.51
N SER A 21 5.84 1.32 -16.74
CA SER A 21 5.75 -0.13 -16.98
C SER A 21 7.08 -0.82 -16.61
N THR A 22 8.20 -0.16 -16.90
CA THR A 22 9.55 -0.70 -16.71
C THR A 22 9.91 -0.73 -15.24
N VAL A 23 9.67 0.37 -14.52
CA VAL A 23 9.88 0.44 -13.06
C VAL A 23 8.98 -0.57 -12.35
N PHE A 24 7.71 -0.68 -12.76
CA PHE A 24 6.83 -1.70 -12.21
C PHE A 24 7.40 -3.11 -12.43
N ARG A 25 7.70 -3.48 -13.67
CA ARG A 25 8.12 -4.84 -14.04
C ARG A 25 9.42 -5.29 -13.35
N HIS A 26 10.37 -4.37 -13.16
CA HIS A 26 11.71 -4.72 -12.69
C HIS A 26 11.97 -4.38 -11.21
N VAL A 27 11.19 -3.47 -10.62
CA VAL A 27 11.43 -2.98 -9.26
C VAL A 27 10.22 -3.30 -8.38
N HIS A 28 9.04 -2.77 -8.72
CA HIS A 28 7.89 -2.84 -7.83
C HIS A 28 7.12 -4.18 -7.88
N HIS A 29 7.26 -4.97 -8.96
CA HIS A 29 6.63 -6.28 -9.09
C HIS A 29 7.01 -7.23 -7.95
N GLN A 30 8.25 -7.13 -7.42
CA GLN A 30 8.66 -7.96 -6.29
C GLN A 30 7.83 -7.66 -5.03
N HIS A 31 7.41 -6.41 -4.82
CA HIS A 31 6.50 -6.05 -3.74
C HIS A 31 5.11 -6.68 -3.94
N HIS A 32 4.58 -6.60 -5.17
CA HIS A 32 3.28 -7.16 -5.53
C HIS A 32 3.23 -8.69 -5.62
N ILE A 33 4.38 -9.38 -5.68
CA ILE A 33 4.43 -10.85 -5.68
C ILE A 33 3.80 -11.44 -4.41
N ILE A 34 3.85 -10.69 -3.30
CA ILE A 34 3.21 -11.05 -2.04
C ILE A 34 1.76 -10.58 -2.09
N VAL A 35 0.92 -11.45 -2.63
CA VAL A 35 -0.53 -11.23 -2.74
C VAL A 35 -1.30 -11.37 -1.42
N VAL A 36 -0.64 -11.82 -0.36
CA VAL A 36 -1.26 -11.97 0.96
C VAL A 36 -0.80 -10.83 1.86
N PRO A 37 -1.73 -10.03 2.42
CA PRO A 37 -1.40 -9.00 3.38
C PRO A 37 -0.61 -9.60 4.55
N HIS A 38 0.64 -9.19 4.70
CA HIS A 38 1.52 -9.67 5.74
C HIS A 38 2.45 -8.55 6.20
N ALA A 39 2.64 -8.41 7.51
CA ALA A 39 3.49 -7.36 8.08
C ALA A 39 4.94 -7.41 7.55
N ILE A 40 5.48 -8.60 7.29
CA ILE A 40 6.82 -8.76 6.67
C ILE A 40 6.84 -8.22 5.23
N GLY A 41 5.69 -8.25 4.54
CA GLY A 41 5.55 -7.69 3.19
C GLY A 41 5.79 -6.17 3.13
N ALA A 42 5.69 -5.46 4.25
CA ALA A 42 5.98 -4.02 4.32
C ALA A 42 7.40 -3.65 3.89
N LEU A 43 8.37 -4.57 4.05
CA LEU A 43 9.77 -4.36 3.69
C LEU A 43 10.25 -5.35 2.61
N TYR A 44 9.35 -6.14 2.04
CA TYR A 44 9.69 -7.08 0.98
C TYR A 44 9.66 -6.35 -0.37
N ASN A 45 10.68 -5.52 -0.59
CA ASN A 45 10.80 -4.68 -1.77
C ASN A 45 12.07 -5.06 -2.56
N HIS A 46 12.15 -4.68 -3.82
CA HIS A 46 13.39 -4.83 -4.59
C HIS A 46 14.50 -3.95 -3.96
N PRO A 47 15.79 -4.35 -3.93
CA PRO A 47 16.83 -3.60 -3.23
C PRO A 47 16.95 -2.12 -3.62
N VAL A 48 16.71 -1.80 -4.90
CA VAL A 48 16.69 -0.42 -5.39
C VAL A 48 15.52 0.37 -4.79
N GLU A 49 14.36 -0.26 -4.64
CA GLU A 49 13.19 0.33 -3.99
C GLU A 49 13.47 0.57 -2.51
N SER A 50 14.04 -0.42 -1.81
CA SER A 50 14.42 -0.28 -0.40
C SER A 50 15.46 0.83 -0.19
N LEU A 51 16.43 0.98 -1.09
CA LEU A 51 17.43 2.04 -0.99
C LEU A 51 16.81 3.43 -1.20
N LEU A 52 16.03 3.60 -2.27
CA LEU A 52 15.48 4.91 -2.63
C LEU A 52 14.30 5.30 -1.74
N LEU A 53 13.34 4.40 -1.59
CA LEU A 53 12.12 4.66 -0.84
C LEU A 53 12.36 4.50 0.66
N ASP A 54 13.00 3.44 1.15
CA ASP A 54 13.05 3.25 2.61
C ASP A 54 14.22 4.01 3.25
N THR A 55 15.39 3.95 2.63
CA THR A 55 16.61 4.56 3.20
C THR A 55 16.72 6.04 2.88
N LEU A 56 16.76 6.42 1.59
CA LEU A 56 17.03 7.79 1.17
C LEU A 56 15.90 8.74 1.58
N ARG A 57 14.64 8.35 1.40
CA ARG A 57 13.47 9.12 1.90
C ARG A 57 13.57 9.38 3.40
N GLY A 58 13.95 8.35 4.17
CA GLY A 58 14.13 8.44 5.62
C GLY A 58 15.22 9.44 5.98
N VAL A 59 16.42 9.26 5.43
CA VAL A 59 17.57 10.14 5.67
C VAL A 59 17.25 11.60 5.33
N VAL A 60 16.65 11.84 4.16
CA VAL A 60 16.30 13.19 3.71
C VAL A 60 15.25 13.81 4.64
N SER A 61 14.18 13.08 4.96
CA SER A 61 13.10 13.58 5.81
C SER A 61 13.59 13.93 7.22
N LEU A 62 14.39 13.05 7.82
CA LEU A 62 14.92 13.24 9.17
C LEU A 62 15.94 14.38 9.20
N SER A 63 16.81 14.48 8.19
CA SER A 63 17.77 15.58 8.06
C SER A 63 17.09 16.95 7.92
N ILE A 64 16.05 17.04 7.09
CA ILE A 64 15.29 18.28 6.87
C ILE A 64 14.46 18.66 8.11
N SER A 65 13.93 17.66 8.83
CA SER A 65 13.09 17.89 10.00
C SER A 65 13.82 18.54 11.18
N ARG A 66 15.15 18.39 11.24
CA ARG A 66 16.02 18.88 12.33
C ARG A 66 15.53 18.46 13.73
N MET A 67 14.88 17.31 13.82
CA MET A 67 14.46 16.72 15.09
C MET A 67 15.65 16.34 15.96
N THR A 68 15.46 16.29 17.28
CA THR A 68 16.45 15.69 18.18
C THR A 68 16.46 14.17 17.99
N PRO A 69 17.58 13.47 18.28
CA PRO A 69 17.64 12.01 18.17
C PRO A 69 16.54 11.27 18.95
N LYS A 70 16.12 11.83 20.09
CA LYS A 70 15.02 11.27 20.90
C LYS A 70 13.68 11.39 20.18
N THR A 71 13.39 12.55 19.59
CA THR A 71 12.15 12.78 18.84
C THR A 71 12.12 11.92 17.57
N GLU A 72 13.25 11.81 16.88
CA GLU A 72 13.41 10.95 15.70
C GLU A 72 13.16 9.47 16.03
N ALA A 73 13.74 8.96 17.12
CA ALA A 73 13.52 7.58 17.55
C ALA A 73 12.03 7.29 17.81
N ILE A 74 11.33 8.21 18.48
CA ILE A 74 9.89 8.10 18.74
C ILE A 74 9.10 8.15 17.41
N PHE A 75 9.46 9.06 16.51
CA PHE A 75 8.80 9.18 15.20
C PHE A 75 8.98 7.91 14.36
N LEU A 76 10.20 7.39 14.27
CA LEU A 76 10.49 6.15 13.52
C LEU A 76 9.77 4.95 14.10
N PHE A 77 9.64 4.86 15.42
CA PHE A 77 8.83 3.83 16.07
C PHE A 77 7.37 3.89 15.62
N PHE A 78 6.76 5.08 15.66
CA PHE A 78 5.37 5.25 15.19
C PHE A 78 5.22 5.00 13.69
N ALA A 79 6.17 5.45 12.87
CA ALA A 79 6.18 5.20 11.43
C ALA A 79 6.25 3.70 11.12
N THR A 80 7.08 2.96 11.85
CA THR A 80 7.21 1.51 11.71
C THR A 80 5.93 0.80 12.14
N LEU A 81 5.33 1.18 13.27
CA LEU A 81 4.03 0.64 13.69
C LEU A 81 2.95 0.87 12.64
N LYS A 82 2.94 2.06 12.02
CA LYS A 82 2.00 2.39 10.95
C LYS A 82 2.23 1.52 9.71
N ALA A 83 3.48 1.35 9.31
CA ALA A 83 3.88 0.44 8.22
C ALA A 83 3.73 -1.05 8.57
N VAL A 84 3.37 -1.41 9.79
CA VAL A 84 2.93 -2.78 10.11
C VAL A 84 1.41 -2.85 10.01
N ASP A 85 0.71 -1.85 10.55
CA ASP A 85 -0.76 -1.75 10.47
C ASP A 85 -1.25 -1.80 9.01
N ASP A 86 -0.64 -1.01 8.13
CA ASP A 86 -1.09 -0.88 6.73
C ASP A 86 -0.88 -2.14 5.88
N GLN A 87 -0.01 -3.06 6.32
CA GLN A 87 0.36 -4.26 5.56
C GLN A 87 -0.11 -5.56 6.22
N CYS A 88 -0.46 -5.54 7.50
CA CYS A 88 -0.82 -6.77 8.21
C CYS A 88 -2.15 -7.40 7.76
N GLY A 89 -2.99 -6.66 7.02
CA GLY A 89 -4.31 -7.12 6.58
C GLY A 89 -5.34 -7.29 7.70
N ILE A 90 -5.01 -6.88 8.92
CA ILE A 90 -5.91 -7.02 10.07
C ILE A 90 -6.78 -5.77 10.15
N TRP A 91 -8.07 -5.95 9.86
CA TRP A 91 -9.07 -4.90 9.99
C TRP A 91 -9.88 -5.06 11.29
N PHE A 92 -9.92 -4.01 12.10
CA PHE A 92 -10.71 -4.01 13.34
C PHE A 92 -12.01 -3.20 13.16
N PRO A 93 -13.20 -3.79 13.39
CA PRO A 93 -14.49 -3.18 13.08
C PRO A 93 -14.85 -1.90 13.84
N ARG A 94 -14.11 -1.55 14.91
CA ARG A 94 -14.28 -0.28 15.64
C ARG A 94 -13.12 0.70 15.46
N GLY A 95 -12.13 0.31 14.66
CA GLY A 95 -10.82 0.96 14.52
C GLY A 95 -10.10 1.06 15.86
N TYR A 96 -8.87 0.59 15.97
CA TYR A 96 -8.03 1.04 17.09
C TYR A 96 -7.40 2.40 16.73
N LEU A 97 -6.72 3.05 17.67
CA LEU A 97 -6.31 4.45 17.56
C LEU A 97 -5.65 4.82 16.21
N ILE A 98 -4.79 3.94 15.68
CA ILE A 98 -4.06 4.17 14.43
C ILE A 98 -5.01 4.25 13.23
N GLN A 99 -5.94 3.30 13.09
CA GLN A 99 -6.91 3.25 11.99
C GLN A 99 -7.96 4.38 12.06
N ARG A 100 -8.10 5.05 13.20
CA ARG A 100 -8.95 6.25 13.33
C ARG A 100 -8.23 7.54 12.98
N LEU A 101 -6.94 7.63 13.31
CA LEU A 101 -6.12 8.81 13.03
C LEU A 101 -5.72 8.88 11.55
N PHE A 102 -5.53 7.73 10.92
CA PHE A 102 -5.05 7.64 9.55
C PHE A 102 -6.02 6.84 8.69
N THR A 103 -6.45 7.46 7.59
CA THR A 103 -7.49 6.91 6.69
C THR A 103 -6.92 6.01 5.59
N ASN A 104 -5.61 6.05 5.39
CA ASN A 104 -4.87 5.14 4.52
C ASN A 104 -4.45 3.89 5.32
N SER A 105 -5.42 3.01 5.57
CA SER A 105 -5.29 1.82 6.41
C SER A 105 -4.86 0.57 5.63
N CYS A 106 -4.89 -0.61 6.28
CA CYS A 106 -4.72 -1.88 5.57
C CYS A 106 -5.74 -2.11 4.44
N ALA A 107 -6.98 -1.63 4.58
CA ALA A 107 -7.98 -1.71 3.51
C ALA A 107 -7.64 -0.80 2.32
N TYR A 108 -7.05 0.38 2.59
CA TYR A 108 -6.57 1.29 1.56
C TYR A 108 -5.46 0.67 0.72
N HIS A 109 -4.52 0.02 1.39
CA HIS A 109 -3.40 -0.68 0.76
C HIS A 109 -3.83 -1.98 0.08
N ASP A 110 -4.78 -2.73 0.65
CA ASP A 110 -5.34 -3.93 0.02
C ASP A 110 -5.97 -3.60 -1.34
N VAL A 111 -6.69 -2.48 -1.45
CA VAL A 111 -7.20 -1.98 -2.74
C VAL A 111 -6.08 -1.75 -3.75
N HIS A 112 -4.93 -1.23 -3.33
CA HIS A 112 -3.79 -1.04 -4.21
C HIS A 112 -3.24 -2.39 -4.73
N HIS A 113 -3.24 -3.43 -3.90
CA HIS A 113 -2.79 -4.77 -4.27
C HIS A 113 -3.81 -5.59 -5.10
N GLN A 114 -5.05 -5.13 -5.21
CA GLN A 114 -6.03 -5.77 -6.09
C GLN A 114 -5.64 -5.63 -7.56
N VAL A 115 -5.92 -6.66 -8.36
CA VAL A 115 -5.59 -6.71 -9.81
C VAL A 115 -6.11 -5.49 -10.57
N SER A 116 -7.33 -5.03 -10.26
CA SER A 116 -7.94 -3.84 -10.87
C SER A 116 -7.62 -2.53 -10.14
N GLY A 117 -6.81 -2.61 -9.08
CA GLY A 117 -6.55 -1.57 -8.09
C GLY A 117 -5.12 -1.01 -8.06
N GLY A 118 -4.14 -1.69 -8.68
CA GLY A 118 -2.72 -1.25 -8.77
C GLY A 118 -2.43 0.10 -9.46
N ARG A 119 -3.48 0.86 -9.80
CA ARG A 119 -3.41 2.22 -10.33
C ARG A 119 -3.89 3.30 -9.35
N TYR A 120 -4.18 2.91 -8.11
CA TYR A 120 -4.76 3.78 -7.11
C TYR A 120 -4.09 3.58 -5.75
N ASN A 121 -4.33 4.53 -4.85
CA ASN A 121 -4.01 4.41 -3.42
C ASN A 121 -2.52 4.20 -3.10
N PHE A 122 -1.63 4.98 -3.69
CA PHE A 122 -0.17 4.86 -3.53
C PHE A 122 0.39 5.44 -2.22
N SER A 123 -0.37 6.29 -1.54
CA SER A 123 0.11 7.12 -0.43
C SER A 123 0.15 6.34 0.89
N LEU A 124 1.37 6.00 1.28
CA LEU A 124 1.72 5.48 2.60
C LEU A 124 2.86 6.33 3.21
N PRO A 125 3.05 6.33 4.54
CA PRO A 125 2.30 5.59 5.54
C PRO A 125 1.20 6.41 6.25
N PHE A 126 1.19 7.75 6.19
CA PHE A 126 0.33 8.54 7.09
C PHE A 126 -0.96 9.11 6.47
N PHE A 127 -0.93 9.64 5.26
CA PHE A 127 -2.09 10.35 4.72
C PHE A 127 -2.29 10.08 3.23
N PRO A 128 -3.54 9.95 2.75
CA PRO A 128 -3.86 9.82 1.33
C PRO A 128 -3.75 11.15 0.57
N PHE A 129 -2.99 12.11 1.09
CA PHE A 129 -2.96 13.49 0.61
C PHE A 129 -2.57 13.56 -0.86
N TRP A 130 -1.47 12.90 -1.24
CA TRP A 130 -0.99 12.94 -2.61
C TRP A 130 -1.93 12.24 -3.58
N ASP A 131 -2.55 11.12 -3.19
CA ASP A 131 -3.57 10.48 -4.03
C ASP A 131 -4.80 11.35 -4.25
N LYS A 132 -5.20 12.14 -3.25
CA LYS A 132 -6.31 13.09 -3.40
C LYS A 132 -5.96 14.25 -4.31
N VAL A 133 -4.75 14.79 -4.18
CA VAL A 133 -4.27 15.92 -5.00
C VAL A 133 -4.07 15.50 -6.45
N LEU A 134 -3.52 14.30 -6.69
CA LEU A 134 -3.19 13.79 -8.02
C LEU A 134 -4.32 12.99 -8.68
N GLY A 135 -5.46 12.80 -7.99
CA GLY A 135 -6.62 12.10 -8.52
C GLY A 135 -6.47 10.57 -8.62
N THR A 136 -5.53 9.98 -7.88
CA THR A 136 -5.28 8.53 -7.83
C THR A 136 -5.91 7.87 -6.60
N HIS A 137 -6.72 8.59 -5.84
CA HIS A 137 -7.48 8.04 -4.71
C HIS A 137 -8.68 7.20 -5.18
N MET A 138 -8.74 5.93 -4.76
CA MET A 138 -9.88 5.04 -4.99
C MET A 138 -10.67 4.82 -3.69
N PRO A 139 -11.92 5.33 -3.63
CA PRO A 139 -12.84 5.02 -2.54
C PRO A 139 -13.12 3.51 -2.46
N HIS A 140 -13.24 3.01 -1.24
CA HIS A 140 -13.51 1.61 -0.96
C HIS A 140 -14.42 1.45 0.25
N VAL A 141 -15.03 0.27 0.35
CA VAL A 141 -15.79 -0.17 1.53
C VAL A 141 -15.15 -1.43 2.08
N VAL A 142 -15.27 -1.64 3.39
CA VAL A 142 -14.82 -2.87 4.04
C VAL A 142 -16.05 -3.71 4.41
N LEU A 143 -16.15 -4.90 3.82
CA LEU A 143 -17.28 -5.81 4.00
C LEU A 143 -16.85 -7.00 4.85
N ARG A 144 -17.77 -7.48 5.71
CA ARG A 144 -17.56 -8.72 6.46
C ARG A 144 -17.86 -9.90 5.54
N ARG A 145 -16.93 -10.86 5.46
CA ARG A 145 -17.14 -12.06 4.65
C ARG A 145 -18.00 -13.10 5.38
N PRO A 146 -18.84 -13.90 4.69
CA PRO A 146 -19.65 -14.96 5.30
C PRO A 146 -18.83 -15.98 6.10
N GLU A 147 -17.66 -16.34 5.59
CA GLU A 147 -16.71 -17.28 6.21
C GLU A 147 -15.86 -16.65 7.34
N GLY A 148 -16.04 -15.36 7.61
CA GLY A 148 -15.30 -14.61 8.62
C GLY A 148 -14.18 -13.73 8.05
N GLY A 149 -13.80 -12.72 8.85
CA GLY A 149 -12.85 -11.68 8.44
C GLY A 149 -13.50 -10.57 7.61
N TYR A 150 -12.65 -9.76 6.98
CA TYR A 150 -13.03 -8.58 6.20
C TYR A 150 -12.37 -8.57 4.83
N GLU A 151 -13.01 -7.91 3.88
CA GLU A 151 -12.53 -7.69 2.51
C GLU A 151 -12.75 -6.23 2.12
N ALA A 152 -11.75 -5.58 1.54
CA ALA A 152 -11.90 -4.25 0.96
C ALA A 152 -12.44 -4.38 -0.48
N LYS A 153 -13.48 -3.63 -0.83
CA LYS A 153 -14.00 -3.55 -2.21
C LYS A 153 -13.99 -2.12 -2.71
N MET A 154 -13.47 -1.90 -3.91
CA MET A 154 -13.54 -0.60 -4.56
C MET A 154 -14.99 -0.22 -4.85
N VAL A 155 -15.37 1.02 -4.59
CA VAL A 155 -16.75 1.50 -4.79
C VAL A 155 -17.18 1.34 -6.26
N LYS A 156 -16.26 1.55 -7.21
CA LYS A 156 -16.54 1.37 -8.65
C LYS A 156 -17.03 -0.04 -9.00
N ASP A 157 -16.58 -1.05 -8.26
CA ASP A 157 -16.93 -2.45 -8.51
C ASP A 157 -18.29 -2.81 -7.93
N LEU A 158 -18.87 -1.96 -7.06
CA LEU A 158 -20.23 -2.14 -6.54
C LEU A 158 -21.27 -1.57 -7.49
N VAL A 159 -20.95 -0.47 -8.17
CA VAL A 159 -21.85 0.21 -9.12
C VAL A 159 -22.05 -0.60 -10.40
N ASN A 160 -21.06 -1.40 -10.80
CA ASN A 160 -21.17 -2.25 -12.00
C ASN A 160 -22.04 -3.51 -11.81
N TYR A 161 -22.60 -3.74 -10.61
CA TYR A 161 -23.50 -4.86 -10.30
C TYR A 161 -24.96 -4.43 -10.06
N SER A 162 -25.27 -3.14 -10.17
CA SER A 162 -26.63 -2.56 -10.02
C SER A 162 -27.20 -2.10 -11.36
#